data_AF-A0A1H2UEH8-F1
#
_entry.id   AF-A0A1H2UEH8-F1
#
_cell.length_a   1.000
_cell.length_b   1.000
_cell.length_c   1.000
_cell.angle_alpha   90.00
_cell.angle_beta   90.00
_cell.angle_gamma   90.00
#
_symmetry.space_group_name_H-M   'P 1'
#
loop_
_entity.id
_entity.type
_entity.pdbx_description
1 polymer ?
#
loop_
_entity_poly.entity_id
_entity_poly.type
_entity_poly.pdbx_seq_one_letter_code
_entity_poly.pdbx_strand_id
1 'polypeptide(L)'
;MQSLKLLSTYARNGVVILSKLKSRNYPLYLYLKSNLGQLTPALTAQGVGVLDDLKTLKEPEKIRLFLQYHYGETVDLSEVRQIHRTVYNYLLGYGKPREVVEGLGFNVEYQSHTPNLEKDLGNLRDSDGNFPPLPQSTYNKVYYRAKKQGIDVKHYLKSLGT
;
A
#
# COMPACT_ATOMS: atom_id res chain seq x y z
N MET A 1 -13.34 -16.54 -26.66
CA MET A 1 -14.01 -16.16 -25.39
C MET A 1 -13.49 -16.91 -24.16
N GLN A 2 -13.22 -18.23 -24.21
CA GLN A 2 -12.71 -18.98 -23.03
C GLN A 2 -11.34 -18.50 -22.52
N SER A 3 -10.39 -18.16 -23.40
CA SER A 3 -9.04 -17.72 -22.99
C SER A 3 -9.05 -16.39 -22.24
N LEU A 4 -9.92 -15.46 -22.61
CA LEU A 4 -10.09 -14.18 -21.90
C LEU A 4 -10.65 -14.41 -20.50
N LYS A 5 -11.69 -15.26 -20.39
CA LYS A 5 -12.27 -15.64 -19.09
C LYS A 5 -11.23 -16.27 -18.17
N LEU A 6 -10.37 -17.13 -18.71
CA LEU A 6 -9.26 -17.75 -17.97
C LEU A 6 -8.20 -16.72 -17.55
N LEU A 7 -7.82 -15.78 -18.41
CA LEU A 7 -6.88 -14.71 -18.04
C LEU A 7 -7.42 -13.84 -16.91
N SER A 8 -8.71 -13.51 -16.95
CA SER A 8 -9.38 -12.72 -15.91
C SER A 8 -9.37 -13.39 -14.54
N THR A 9 -9.32 -14.73 -14.44
CA THR A 9 -9.21 -15.39 -13.13
C THR A 9 -7.87 -15.17 -12.43
N TYR A 10 -6.84 -14.71 -13.16
CA TYR A 10 -5.54 -14.34 -12.59
C TYR A 10 -5.44 -12.85 -12.26
N ALA A 11 -6.50 -12.07 -12.53
CA ALA A 11 -6.53 -10.66 -12.20
C ALA A 11 -6.62 -10.46 -10.69
N ARG A 12 -5.81 -9.55 -10.17
CA ARG A 12 -5.95 -9.01 -8.81
C ARG A 12 -6.33 -7.54 -8.95
N ASN A 13 -7.41 -7.14 -8.29
CA ASN A 13 -7.95 -5.77 -8.38
C ASN A 13 -8.15 -5.30 -9.83
N GLY A 14 -8.58 -6.21 -10.71
CA GLY A 14 -8.78 -5.91 -12.13
C GLY A 14 -7.50 -5.80 -12.95
N VAL A 15 -6.34 -6.24 -12.45
CA VAL A 15 -5.07 -6.20 -13.19
C VAL A 15 -4.40 -7.57 -13.24
N VAL A 16 -3.95 -7.97 -14.43
CA VAL A 16 -3.10 -9.14 -14.63
C VAL A 16 -1.65 -8.66 -14.77
N ILE A 17 -0.78 -9.12 -13.88
CA ILE A 17 0.67 -8.85 -13.95
C ILE A 17 1.41 -10.04 -14.59
N LEU A 18 2.25 -9.76 -15.59
CA LEU A 18 2.97 -10.79 -16.34
C LEU A 18 3.95 -11.61 -15.50
N SER A 19 4.73 -11.02 -14.60
CA SER A 19 5.65 -11.79 -13.73
C SER A 19 4.91 -12.79 -12.84
N LYS A 20 3.76 -12.39 -12.30
CA LYS A 20 2.90 -13.24 -11.46
C LYS A 20 2.22 -14.32 -12.28
N LEU A 21 1.72 -13.98 -13.47
CA LEU A 21 1.16 -14.97 -14.39
C LEU A 21 2.23 -16.00 -14.80
N LYS A 22 3.45 -15.56 -15.13
CA LYS A 22 4.59 -16.42 -15.46
C LYS A 22 4.85 -17.46 -14.37
N SER A 23 4.82 -17.05 -13.10
CA SER A 23 5.04 -17.94 -11.97
C SER A 23 3.91 -18.94 -11.71
N ARG A 24 2.66 -18.57 -12.03
CA ARG A 24 1.46 -19.38 -11.73
C ARG A 24 1.02 -20.26 -12.88
N ASN A 25 1.20 -19.80 -14.11
CA ASN A 25 0.76 -20.48 -15.33
C ASN A 25 1.63 -20.03 -16.52
N TYR A 26 2.77 -20.69 -16.68
CA TYR A 26 3.76 -20.35 -17.70
C TYR A 26 3.22 -20.45 -19.16
N PRO A 27 2.46 -21.49 -19.55
CA PRO A 27 1.86 -21.55 -20.88
C PRO A 27 0.93 -20.36 -21.17
N LEU A 28 0.08 -20.00 -20.20
CA LEU A 28 -0.85 -18.89 -20.34
C LEU A 28 -0.11 -17.54 -20.41
N TYR A 29 0.99 -17.40 -19.67
CA TYR A 29 1.90 -16.26 -19.78
C TYR A 29 2.48 -16.13 -21.19
N LEU A 30 3.01 -17.21 -21.78
CA LEU A 30 3.56 -17.18 -23.14
C LEU A 30 2.48 -16.79 -24.15
N TYR A 31 1.28 -17.36 -24.00
CA TYR A 31 0.15 -17.01 -24.85
C TYR A 31 -0.23 -15.53 -24.75
N LEU A 32 -0.36 -14.98 -23.55
CA LEU A 32 -0.65 -13.56 -23.36
C LEU A 32 0.46 -12.68 -23.94
N LYS A 33 1.72 -13.01 -23.64
CA LYS A 33 2.89 -12.22 -24.06
C LYS A 33 3.01 -12.12 -25.58
N SER A 34 2.82 -13.24 -26.29
CA SER A 34 2.91 -13.26 -27.76
C SER A 34 1.75 -12.55 -28.45
N ASN A 35 0.65 -12.29 -27.73
CA ASN A 35 -0.58 -11.72 -28.29
C ASN A 35 -0.99 -10.40 -27.59
N LEU A 36 -0.05 -9.70 -26.93
CA LEU A 36 -0.34 -8.50 -26.14
C LEU A 36 -1.14 -7.44 -26.91
N GLY A 37 -0.81 -7.19 -28.18
CA GLY A 37 -1.48 -6.17 -28.99
C GLY A 37 -2.95 -6.46 -29.25
N GLN A 38 -3.36 -7.74 -29.30
CA GLN A 38 -4.75 -8.14 -29.54
C GLN A 38 -5.50 -8.41 -28.24
N LEU A 39 -4.86 -9.06 -27.27
CA LEU A 39 -5.52 -9.48 -26.04
C LEU A 39 -5.67 -8.34 -25.02
N THR A 40 -4.73 -7.39 -24.98
CA THR A 40 -4.81 -6.28 -24.02
C THR A 40 -6.06 -5.43 -24.23
N PRO A 41 -6.38 -4.94 -25.44
CA PRO A 41 -7.62 -4.18 -25.67
C PRO A 41 -8.88 -4.99 -25.32
N ALA A 42 -8.90 -6.28 -25.67
CA ALA A 42 -10.03 -7.17 -25.38
C ALA A 42 -10.24 -7.41 -23.88
N LEU A 43 -9.16 -7.50 -23.09
CA LEU A 43 -9.22 -7.58 -21.63
C LEU A 43 -9.63 -6.24 -21.01
N THR A 44 -9.09 -5.12 -21.50
CA THR A 44 -9.46 -3.78 -21.03
C THR A 44 -10.94 -3.50 -21.23
N ALA A 45 -11.53 -3.95 -22.36
CA ALA A 45 -12.97 -3.86 -22.59
C ALA A 45 -13.82 -4.66 -21.58
N GLN A 46 -13.23 -5.62 -20.88
CA GLN A 46 -13.84 -6.38 -19.78
C GLN A 46 -13.46 -5.82 -18.40
N GLY A 47 -12.83 -4.65 -18.33
CA GLY A 47 -12.36 -4.04 -17.10
C GLY A 47 -11.08 -4.66 -16.53
N VAL A 48 -10.36 -5.46 -17.32
CA VAL A 48 -9.11 -6.11 -16.89
C VAL A 48 -7.91 -5.45 -17.56
N GLY A 49 -7.09 -4.76 -16.76
CA GLY A 49 -5.80 -4.23 -17.20
C GLY A 49 -4.73 -5.31 -17.30
N VAL A 50 -3.75 -5.10 -18.18
CA VAL A 50 -2.57 -5.98 -18.31
C VAL A 50 -1.32 -5.14 -18.09
N LEU A 51 -0.48 -5.59 -17.16
CA LEU A 51 0.80 -4.96 -16.85
C LEU A 51 1.98 -5.89 -17.18
N ASP A 52 2.83 -5.43 -18.10
CA ASP A 52 4.16 -5.99 -18.34
C ASP A 52 5.18 -5.37 -17.37
N ASP A 53 5.23 -5.93 -16.16
CA ASP A 53 6.15 -5.50 -15.09
C ASP A 53 7.58 -6.04 -15.25
N LEU A 54 7.84 -6.80 -16.32
CA LEU A 54 9.19 -7.23 -16.70
C LEU A 54 9.95 -6.11 -17.42
N LYS A 55 9.26 -5.04 -17.80
CA LYS A 55 9.82 -3.82 -18.40
C LYS A 55 9.77 -2.67 -17.39
N THR A 56 10.34 -1.53 -17.79
CA THR A 56 10.26 -0.31 -16.98
C THR A 56 8.82 0.11 -16.71
N LEU A 57 8.56 0.48 -15.45
CA LEU A 57 7.28 0.99 -14.97
C LEU A 57 7.20 2.51 -15.01
N LYS A 58 8.14 3.21 -15.64
CA LYS A 58 8.22 4.68 -15.57
C LYS A 58 6.96 5.38 -16.09
N GLU A 59 6.28 4.83 -17.08
CA GLU A 59 5.08 5.45 -17.67
C GLU A 59 3.91 5.56 -16.67
N PRO A 60 3.17 6.68 -16.61
CA PRO A 60 2.10 6.90 -15.63
C PRO A 60 1.05 5.79 -15.60
N GLU A 61 0.64 5.28 -16.77
CA GLU A 61 -0.35 4.22 -16.84
C GLU A 61 0.17 2.88 -16.28
N LYS A 62 1.46 2.59 -16.44
CA LYS A 62 2.09 1.40 -15.85
C LYS A 62 2.18 1.53 -14.33
N ILE A 63 2.49 2.74 -13.83
CA ILE A 63 2.46 3.04 -12.39
C ILE A 63 1.04 2.86 -11.86
N ARG A 64 0.02 3.38 -12.57
CA ARG A 64 -1.39 3.23 -12.20
C ARG A 64 -1.78 1.76 -12.08
N LEU A 65 -1.52 0.95 -13.10
CA LEU A 65 -1.81 -0.49 -13.09
C LEU A 65 -1.04 -1.24 -11.99
N PHE A 66 0.21 -0.84 -11.74
CA PHE A 66 1.01 -1.41 -10.65
C PHE A 66 0.38 -1.13 -9.29
N LEU A 67 0.05 0.13 -9.02
CA LEU A 67 -0.58 0.54 -7.75
C LEU A 67 -1.95 -0.14 -7.59
N GLN A 68 -2.76 -0.20 -8.64
CA GLN A 68 -4.05 -0.88 -8.64
C GLN A 68 -3.90 -2.37 -8.28
N TYR A 69 -2.95 -3.09 -8.89
CA TYR A 69 -2.71 -4.50 -8.60
C TYR A 69 -2.35 -4.75 -7.14
N HIS A 70 -1.48 -3.90 -6.57
CA HIS A 70 -0.92 -4.11 -5.23
C HIS A 70 -1.85 -3.61 -4.12
N TYR A 71 -2.51 -2.47 -4.33
CA TYR A 71 -3.20 -1.72 -3.28
C TYR A 71 -4.72 -1.56 -3.52
N GLY A 72 -5.20 -1.74 -4.76
CA GLY A 72 -6.61 -1.56 -5.08
C GLY A 72 -6.96 -0.08 -5.19
N GLU A 73 -7.98 0.38 -4.47
CA GLU A 73 -8.49 1.76 -4.54
C GLU A 73 -7.74 2.74 -3.64
N THR A 74 -7.12 2.24 -2.56
CA THR A 74 -6.41 3.06 -1.57
C THR A 74 -4.96 2.65 -1.49
N VAL A 75 -4.05 3.59 -1.72
CA VAL A 75 -2.60 3.37 -1.77
C VAL A 75 -1.95 3.88 -0.50
N ASP A 76 -1.27 3.00 0.24
CA ASP A 76 -0.39 3.39 1.33
C ASP A 76 0.97 3.84 0.77
N LEU A 77 1.19 5.16 0.72
CA LEU A 77 2.44 5.73 0.22
C LEU A 77 3.65 5.41 1.11
N SER A 78 3.45 5.11 2.38
CA SER A 78 4.55 4.67 3.26
C SER A 78 5.03 3.29 2.86
N GLU A 79 4.11 2.37 2.58
CA GLU A 79 4.44 1.03 2.10
C GLU A 79 5.07 1.09 0.71
N VAL A 80 4.54 1.91 -0.20
CA VAL A 80 5.14 2.14 -1.53
C VAL A 80 6.58 2.62 -1.39
N ARG A 81 6.85 3.56 -0.47
CA ARG A 81 8.21 4.07 -0.22
C ARG A 81 9.15 2.99 0.32
N GLN A 82 8.68 2.14 1.22
CA GLN A 82 9.50 1.13 1.90
C GLN A 82 9.75 -0.10 1.04
N ILE A 83 8.70 -0.64 0.41
CA ILE A 83 8.72 -1.92 -0.31
C ILE A 83 8.99 -1.70 -1.80
N HIS A 84 8.39 -0.67 -2.40
CA HIS A 84 8.42 -0.43 -3.84
C HIS A 84 9.14 0.87 -4.19
N ARG A 85 10.35 1.05 -3.61
CA ARG A 85 11.13 2.29 -3.68
C ARG A 85 11.36 2.83 -5.09
N THR A 86 11.53 1.94 -6.08
CA THR A 86 11.67 2.35 -7.49
C THR A 86 10.40 3.04 -8.02
N VAL A 87 9.23 2.49 -7.71
CA VAL A 87 7.94 3.10 -8.11
C VAL A 87 7.73 4.41 -7.37
N TYR A 88 8.07 4.47 -6.07
CA TYR A 88 8.05 5.71 -5.31
C TYR A 88 8.93 6.81 -5.93
N ASN A 89 10.13 6.44 -6.39
CA ASN A 89 11.03 7.39 -7.06
C ASN A 89 10.47 7.88 -8.40
N TYR A 90 9.74 7.05 -9.13
CA TYR A 90 9.04 7.50 -10.34
C TYR A 90 7.94 8.50 -10.00
N LEU A 91 7.14 8.25 -8.95
CA LEU A 91 6.14 9.21 -8.47
C LEU A 91 6.77 10.57 -8.12
N LEU A 92 7.93 10.57 -7.44
CA LEU A 92 8.69 11.79 -7.15
C LEU A 92 9.13 12.53 -8.42
N GLY A 93 9.46 11.79 -9.48
CA GLY A 93 9.82 12.37 -10.78
C GLY A 93 8.66 13.07 -11.48
N TYR A 94 7.41 12.74 -11.13
CA TYR A 94 6.20 13.38 -11.67
C TYR A 94 5.67 14.52 -10.81
N GLY A 95 6.09 14.63 -9.55
CA GLY A 95 5.65 15.68 -8.62
C GLY A 95 5.58 15.19 -7.18
N LYS A 96 4.68 15.78 -6.38
CA LYS A 96 4.45 15.30 -5.01
C LYS A 96 3.73 13.95 -5.08
N PRO A 97 4.26 12.87 -4.47
CA PRO A 97 3.69 11.53 -4.63
C PRO A 97 2.21 11.43 -4.28
N ARG A 98 1.75 12.17 -3.26
CA ARG A 98 0.32 12.25 -2.90
C ARG A 98 -0.53 12.79 -4.05
N GLU A 99 -0.20 13.98 -4.55
CA GLU A 99 -0.93 14.64 -5.63
C GLU A 99 -0.91 13.79 -6.91
N VAL A 100 0.23 13.16 -7.22
CA VAL A 100 0.36 12.27 -8.37
C VAL A 100 -0.55 11.05 -8.23
N VAL A 101 -0.57 10.39 -7.07
CA VAL A 101 -1.39 9.19 -6.86
C VAL A 101 -2.88 9.52 -6.82
N GLU A 102 -3.27 10.63 -6.18
CA GLU A 102 -4.65 11.14 -6.23
C GLU A 102 -5.06 11.47 -7.68
N GLY A 103 -4.16 12.10 -8.45
CA GLY A 103 -4.37 12.39 -9.87
C GLY A 103 -4.46 11.14 -10.78
N LEU A 104 -3.94 10.00 -10.33
CA LEU A 104 -4.11 8.69 -10.98
C LEU A 104 -5.43 8.01 -10.60
N GLY A 105 -6.26 8.63 -9.75
CA GLY A 105 -7.59 8.16 -9.37
C GLY A 105 -7.63 7.28 -8.11
N PHE A 106 -6.61 7.32 -7.26
CA PHE A 106 -6.56 6.56 -6.02
C PHE A 106 -6.81 7.43 -4.79
N ASN A 107 -7.33 6.81 -3.74
CA ASN A 107 -7.22 7.38 -2.39
C ASN A 107 -5.80 7.19 -1.86
N VAL A 108 -5.29 8.18 -1.14
CA VAL A 108 -3.95 8.09 -0.54
C VAL A 108 -4.08 8.01 0.97
N GLU A 109 -3.45 6.99 1.53
CA GLU A 109 -3.16 6.92 2.93
C GLU A 109 -1.65 6.88 3.17
N TYR A 110 -1.30 7.14 4.42
CA TYR A 110 0.02 6.86 4.93
C TYR A 110 -0.20 5.95 6.11
N GLN A 111 0.54 4.84 6.19
CA GLN A 111 0.71 4.15 7.45
C GLN A 111 1.04 5.20 8.50
N SER A 112 0.08 5.42 9.41
CA SER A 112 0.43 6.07 10.64
C SER A 112 1.44 5.12 11.26
N HIS A 113 2.70 5.52 11.33
CA HIS A 113 3.56 5.04 12.39
C HIS A 113 2.93 5.60 13.67
N THR A 114 1.79 5.04 14.07
CA THR A 114 1.49 4.83 15.45
C THR A 114 2.25 3.55 15.78
N PRO A 115 3.55 3.65 16.14
CA PRO A 115 4.12 2.56 16.92
C PRO A 115 3.11 2.31 18.02
N ASN A 116 2.71 1.05 18.14
CA ASN A 116 1.58 0.64 18.96
C ASN A 116 1.88 1.15 20.37
N LEU A 117 1.32 2.32 20.71
CA LEU A 117 1.72 3.07 21.90
C LEU A 117 1.41 2.21 23.12
N GLU A 118 0.37 1.38 23.04
CA GLU A 118 0.00 0.40 24.06
C GLU A 118 1.05 -0.70 24.19
N LYS A 119 1.66 -1.16 23.10
CA LYS A 119 2.79 -2.12 23.13
C LYS A 119 4.07 -1.46 23.68
N ASP A 120 4.38 -0.24 23.25
CA ASP A 120 5.54 0.52 23.72
C ASP A 120 5.40 0.86 25.22
N LEU A 121 4.19 1.24 25.66
CA LEU A 121 3.86 1.48 27.07
C LEU A 121 3.82 0.17 27.87
N GLY A 122 3.28 -0.92 27.30
CA GLY A 122 3.22 -2.23 27.95
C GLY A 122 4.59 -2.77 28.34
N ASN A 123 5.61 -2.53 27.51
CA ASN A 123 7.01 -2.89 27.82
C ASN A 123 7.68 -2.00 28.88
N LEU A 124 7.09 -0.82 29.15
CA LEU A 124 7.59 0.13 30.14
C LEU A 124 6.82 0.04 31.47
N ARG A 125 5.75 -0.75 31.54
CA ARG A 125 4.90 -0.87 32.72
C ARG A 125 5.59 -1.74 33.78
N ASP A 126 5.63 -1.27 35.02
CA ASP A 126 6.09 -2.09 36.14
C ASP A 126 5.04 -3.11 36.59
N SER A 127 5.43 -4.02 37.48
CA SER A 127 4.54 -5.07 38.03
C SER A 127 3.32 -4.52 38.76
N ASP A 128 3.38 -3.28 39.22
CA ASP A 128 2.31 -2.58 39.96
C ASP A 128 1.42 -1.75 39.02
N GLY A 129 1.66 -1.82 37.72
CA GLY A 129 0.87 -1.16 36.70
C GLY A 129 1.21 0.32 36.49
N ASN A 130 2.28 0.83 37.10
CA ASN A 130 2.75 2.20 36.96
C ASN A 130 3.77 2.34 35.82
N PHE A 131 3.95 3.58 35.36
CA PHE A 131 4.92 3.92 34.33
C PHE A 131 6.11 4.67 34.96
N PRO A 132 7.36 4.24 34.70
CA PRO A 132 8.54 5.04 34.99
C PRO A 132 8.54 6.30 34.10
N PRO A 133 9.44 7.27 34.35
CA PRO A 133 9.63 8.41 33.46
C PRO A 133 9.76 7.96 31.99
N LEU A 134 8.81 8.38 31.16
CA LEU A 134 8.76 7.97 29.76
C LEU A 134 9.91 8.62 28.98
N PRO A 135 10.55 7.89 28.05
CA PRO A 135 11.46 8.50 27.08
C PRO A 135 10.77 9.66 26.36
N GLN A 136 11.49 10.75 26.09
CA GLN A 136 10.90 11.98 25.54
C GLN A 136 10.08 11.74 24.25
N SER A 137 10.55 10.82 23.40
CA SER A 137 9.86 10.44 22.16
C SER A 137 8.51 9.75 22.42
N THR A 138 8.41 8.94 23.47
CA THR A 138 7.16 8.29 23.93
C THR A 138 6.26 9.29 24.63
N TYR A 139 6.83 10.13 25.51
CA TYR A 139 6.09 11.19 26.21
C TYR A 139 5.39 12.14 25.23
N ASN A 140 6.09 12.62 24.19
CA ASN A 140 5.51 13.52 23.20
C ASN A 140 4.31 12.89 22.46
N LYS A 141 4.35 11.58 22.18
CA LYS A 141 3.24 10.84 21.57
C LYS A 141 2.04 10.72 22.51
N VAL A 142 2.30 10.39 23.78
CA VAL A 142 1.28 10.31 24.84
C VAL A 142 0.62 11.68 25.03
N TYR A 143 1.42 12.74 25.14
CA TYR A 143 0.96 14.11 25.26
C TYR A 143 0.04 14.53 24.10
N TYR A 144 0.45 14.22 22.86
CA TYR A 144 -0.35 14.54 21.69
C TYR A 144 -1.73 13.86 21.72
N ARG A 145 -1.80 12.59 22.12
CA ARG A 145 -3.06 11.84 22.23
C ARG A 145 -3.92 12.29 23.40
N ALA A 146 -3.32 12.56 24.56
CA ALA A 146 -3.99 13.09 25.74
C ALA A 146 -4.67 14.44 25.41
N LYS A 147 -3.92 15.36 24.77
CA LYS A 147 -4.43 16.66 24.34
C LYS A 147 -5.58 16.54 23.33
N LYS A 148 -5.50 15.58 22.41
CA LYS A 148 -6.59 15.29 21.45
C LYS A 148 -7.88 14.82 22.15
N GLN A 149 -7.76 14.19 23.31
CA GLN A 149 -8.88 13.73 24.16
C GLN A 149 -9.27 14.75 25.23
N GLY A 150 -8.62 15.92 25.30
CA GLY A 150 -8.90 16.94 26.31
C GLY A 150 -8.49 16.56 27.73
N ILE A 151 -7.66 15.53 27.90
CA ILE A 151 -7.19 15.06 29.20
C ILE A 151 -5.67 15.26 29.35
N ASP A 152 -5.18 15.27 30.58
CA ASP A 152 -3.75 15.33 30.82
C ASP A 152 -3.06 13.96 30.64
N VAL A 153 -1.73 13.98 30.56
CA VAL A 153 -0.90 12.79 30.35
C VAL A 153 -1.12 11.74 31.44
N LYS A 154 -1.31 12.15 32.70
CA LYS A 154 -1.48 11.24 33.84
C LYS A 154 -2.83 10.51 33.77
N HIS A 155 -3.90 11.22 33.44
CA HIS A 155 -5.23 10.65 33.24
C HIS A 155 -5.28 9.76 31.99
N TYR A 156 -4.59 10.16 30.92
CA TYR A 156 -4.46 9.35 29.71
C TYR A 156 -3.69 8.04 29.97
N LEU A 157 -2.60 8.08 30.74
CA LEU A 157 -1.88 6.85 31.10
C LEU A 157 -2.70 5.93 32.01
N LYS A 158 -3.51 6.50 32.92
CA LYS A 158 -4.45 5.71 33.72
C LYS A 158 -5.56 5.05 32.89
N SER A 159 -6.10 5.74 31.89
CA SER A 159 -7.15 5.18 31.04
C SER A 159 -6.67 4.02 30.15
N LEU A 160 -5.36 3.97 29.86
CA LEU A 160 -4.71 2.84 29.19
C LEU A 160 -4.37 1.68 30.12
N GLY A 161 -4.53 1.85 31.44
CA GLY A 161 -4.02 0.97 32.47
C GLY A 161 -5.07 0.34 33.38
N THR A 162 -6.27 0.03 32.86
CA THR A 162 -7.28 -0.78 33.57
C THR A 162 -7.36 -2.18 32.97
#